data_AF-A0A5E6S5B5-F1
#
_entry.id   AF-A0A5E6S5B5-F1
#
_cell.length_a   1.000
_cell.length_b   1.000
_cell.length_c   1.000
_cell.angle_alpha   90.00
_cell.angle_beta   90.00
_cell.angle_gamma   90.00
#
_symmetry.space_group_name_H-M   'P 1'
#
loop_
_entity.id
_entity.type
_entity.pdbx_description
1 polymer ?
#
loop_
_entity_poly.entity_id
_entity_poly.type
_entity_poly.pdbx_seq_one_letter_code
_entity_poly.pdbx_strand_id
1 'polypeptide(L)'
;MKHLLSRLALAVGLAAPVLLAHAEDQVARGEYLARAADCVACHTAPGGAPYAGGLPIVSPFGTIYGTNITPSKKHGIGLYSDDEFFAALTEGKRRDGANLYPAMPYTSYHLMPRADSDAIHAYLKTFEPIERPAPVTSLSFPFNVRMGLTGWNMLYGKDLKLAPTEGKSEAFKRGQYMVDVLGHCGECHTPRGLPGAMQLDKRMTGGVLNGYLAPSLLATDLAARGWNHQDLSSFLKHGMSAQGTMFNEMFPVFHNSTQRLSDPDLAAMATFLLGDQPPAAKVVADVPFEQLGASAKRGRQDYLNVCAGCHAVEGEGKPHIAVAMRGNTTLRLEDPRNLLRVIEDGIGEQQFVGFERMQPMPGFADKLSHEQLTDLLNYLRQGWGGQSAEMAVSDVQKLRADAPSAEHKAH
;
A
#
# COMPACT_ATOMS: atom_id res chain seq x y z
N MET A 1 -44.20 47.47 13.11
CA MET A 1 -43.71 46.13 13.56
C MET A 1 -44.05 44.96 12.63
N LYS A 2 -45.07 45.01 11.75
CA LYS A 2 -45.44 43.87 10.87
C LYS A 2 -44.51 43.61 9.67
N HIS A 3 -43.69 44.59 9.25
CA HIS A 3 -42.77 44.40 8.10
C HIS A 3 -41.36 43.94 8.48
N LEU A 4 -41.00 43.94 9.78
CA LEU A 4 -39.69 43.45 10.24
C LEU A 4 -39.66 41.92 10.40
N LEU A 5 -40.82 41.32 10.73
CA LEU A 5 -40.95 39.87 10.93
C LEU A 5 -40.94 39.06 9.63
N SER A 6 -41.32 39.67 8.50
CA SER A 6 -41.34 38.98 7.19
C SER A 6 -39.96 38.87 6.53
N ARG A 7 -39.01 39.76 6.86
CA ARG A 7 -37.62 39.69 6.36
C ARG A 7 -36.75 38.72 7.16
N LEU A 8 -37.08 38.47 8.44
CA LEU A 8 -36.37 37.49 9.27
C LEU A 8 -36.70 36.04 8.88
N ALA A 9 -37.94 35.77 8.48
CA ALA A 9 -38.37 34.44 8.05
C ALA A 9 -37.75 34.00 6.70
N LEU A 10 -37.48 34.95 5.80
CA LEU A 10 -36.87 34.65 4.50
C LEU A 10 -35.34 34.41 4.59
N ALA A 11 -34.66 35.04 5.55
CA ALA A 11 -33.23 34.83 5.80
C ALA A 11 -32.93 33.48 6.50
N VAL A 12 -33.84 33.01 7.37
CA VAL A 12 -33.73 31.69 8.02
C VAL A 12 -34.01 30.54 7.04
N GLY A 13 -34.88 30.73 6.05
CA GLY A 13 -35.19 29.72 5.03
C GLY A 13 -34.08 29.42 4.02
N LEU A 14 -33.15 30.36 3.80
CA LEU A 14 -32.00 30.19 2.88
C LEU A 14 -30.73 29.69 3.60
N ALA A 15 -30.59 29.92 4.91
CA ALA A 15 -29.40 29.51 5.66
C ALA A 15 -29.37 28.00 5.94
N ALA A 16 -30.52 27.38 6.22
CA ALA A 16 -30.62 25.94 6.46
C ALA A 16 -30.19 25.07 5.26
N PRO A 17 -30.66 25.30 4.02
CA PRO A 17 -30.22 24.51 2.87
C PRO A 17 -28.73 24.71 2.52
N VAL A 18 -28.17 25.90 2.77
CA VAL A 18 -26.72 26.15 2.55
C VAL A 18 -25.85 25.42 3.59
N LEU A 19 -26.27 25.40 4.86
CA LEU A 19 -25.57 24.66 5.91
C LEU A 19 -25.63 23.14 5.71
N LEU A 20 -26.78 22.62 5.25
CA LEU A 20 -26.94 21.21 4.90
C LEU A 20 -26.06 20.83 3.70
N ALA A 21 -26.06 21.62 2.63
CA ALA A 21 -25.19 21.38 1.48
C ALA A 21 -23.69 21.41 1.86
N HIS A 22 -23.28 22.35 2.72
CA HIS A 22 -21.90 22.42 3.18
C HIS A 22 -21.50 21.22 4.06
N ALA A 23 -22.41 20.71 4.89
CA ALA A 23 -22.18 19.51 5.70
C ALA A 23 -22.13 18.24 4.84
N GLU A 24 -22.99 18.12 3.83
CA GLU A 24 -22.95 17.03 2.84
C GLU A 24 -21.63 17.04 2.06
N ASP A 25 -21.17 18.22 1.62
CA ASP A 25 -19.88 18.38 0.95
C ASP A 25 -18.70 17.99 1.86
N GLN A 26 -18.78 18.33 3.16
CA GLN A 26 -17.76 17.96 4.14
C GLN A 26 -17.69 16.44 4.36
N VAL A 27 -18.84 15.77 4.49
CA VAL A 27 -18.91 14.31 4.65
C VAL A 27 -18.41 13.61 3.38
N ALA A 28 -18.82 14.06 2.20
CA ALA A 28 -18.34 13.49 0.93
C ALA A 28 -16.83 13.65 0.75
N ARG A 29 -16.27 14.81 1.12
CA ARG A 29 -14.82 15.03 1.17
C ARG A 29 -14.17 14.09 2.20
N GLY A 30 -14.77 13.93 3.37
CA GLY A 30 -14.31 13.03 4.42
C GLY A 30 -14.25 11.57 3.97
N GLU A 31 -15.26 11.11 3.24
CA GLU A 31 -15.28 9.78 2.63
C GLU A 31 -14.10 9.60 1.66
N TYR A 32 -13.91 10.56 0.75
CA TYR A 32 -12.82 10.52 -0.21
C TYR A 32 -11.46 10.44 0.47
N LEU A 33 -11.24 11.28 1.49
CA LEU A 33 -9.98 11.33 2.23
C LEU A 33 -9.75 10.09 3.10
N ALA A 34 -10.80 9.52 3.72
CA ALA A 34 -10.71 8.29 4.50
C ALA A 34 -10.36 7.08 3.62
N ARG A 35 -10.86 7.06 2.38
CA ARG A 35 -10.46 6.09 1.35
C ARG A 35 -9.01 6.31 0.93
N ALA A 36 -8.62 7.55 0.62
CA ALA A 36 -7.25 7.89 0.24
C ALA A 36 -6.21 7.54 1.32
N ALA A 37 -6.57 7.76 2.58
CA ALA A 37 -5.80 7.40 3.77
C ALA A 37 -5.94 5.92 4.18
N ASP A 38 -6.56 5.10 3.34
CA ASP A 38 -6.74 3.66 3.52
C ASP A 38 -7.25 3.23 4.92
N CYS A 39 -8.08 4.07 5.56
CA CYS A 39 -8.48 3.87 6.96
C CYS A 39 -9.22 2.54 7.14
N VAL A 40 -10.02 2.15 6.16
CA VAL A 40 -10.85 0.93 6.22
C VAL A 40 -9.99 -0.33 6.22
N ALA A 41 -8.82 -0.33 5.56
CA ALA A 41 -7.96 -1.50 5.47
C ALA A 41 -7.51 -1.94 6.86
N CYS A 42 -7.00 -1.02 7.69
CA CYS A 42 -6.55 -1.35 9.04
C CYS A 42 -7.69 -1.43 10.07
N HIS A 43 -8.76 -0.66 9.89
CA HIS A 43 -9.84 -0.55 10.87
C HIS A 43 -11.03 -1.47 10.60
N THR A 44 -10.89 -2.51 9.77
CA THR A 44 -11.96 -3.48 9.50
C THR A 44 -11.42 -4.91 9.50
N ALA A 45 -11.93 -5.75 10.39
CA ALA A 45 -11.60 -7.18 10.38
C ALA A 45 -12.29 -7.91 9.20
N PRO A 46 -11.73 -9.02 8.69
CA PRO A 46 -12.42 -9.87 7.72
C PRO A 46 -13.81 -10.30 8.22
N GLY A 47 -14.84 -10.08 7.42
CA GLY A 47 -16.25 -10.34 7.80
C GLY A 47 -16.81 -9.43 8.90
N GLY A 48 -16.05 -8.42 9.35
CA GLY A 48 -16.46 -7.45 10.35
C GLY A 48 -17.23 -6.26 9.77
N ALA A 49 -17.86 -5.48 10.64
CA ALA A 49 -18.46 -4.21 10.25
C ALA A 49 -17.36 -3.19 9.88
N PRO A 50 -17.57 -2.34 8.85
CA PRO A 50 -16.61 -1.30 8.46
C PRO A 50 -16.21 -0.44 9.66
N TYR A 51 -14.90 -0.16 9.78
CA TYR A 51 -14.33 0.71 10.81
C TYR A 51 -14.47 0.22 12.26
N ALA A 52 -15.00 -0.99 12.50
CA ALA A 52 -15.19 -1.56 13.83
C ALA A 52 -13.90 -2.17 14.45
N GLY A 53 -12.77 -2.04 13.77
CA GLY A 53 -11.47 -2.56 14.18
C GLY A 53 -11.36 -4.08 14.10
N GLY A 54 -10.24 -4.58 14.60
CA GLY A 54 -9.95 -6.00 14.77
C GLY A 54 -9.12 -6.65 13.67
N LEU A 55 -8.62 -5.89 12.67
CA LEU A 55 -7.62 -6.43 11.75
C LEU A 55 -6.31 -6.70 12.54
N PRO A 56 -5.75 -7.92 12.50
CA PRO A 56 -4.41 -8.19 13.00
C PRO A 56 -3.35 -7.64 12.04
N ILE A 57 -2.41 -6.88 12.59
CA ILE A 57 -1.18 -6.44 11.94
C ILE A 57 -0.05 -7.19 12.64
N VAL A 58 0.36 -8.29 12.01
CA VAL A 58 1.41 -9.15 12.56
C VAL A 58 2.77 -8.50 12.31
N SER A 59 3.61 -8.46 13.34
CA SER A 59 4.96 -7.92 13.26
C SER A 59 5.93 -8.83 14.03
N PRO A 60 7.25 -8.71 13.80
CA PRO A 60 8.26 -9.40 14.60
C PRO A 60 8.20 -9.09 16.10
N PHE A 61 7.52 -8.00 16.49
CA PHE A 61 7.37 -7.56 17.87
C PHE A 61 6.08 -8.07 18.53
N GLY A 62 5.22 -8.74 17.78
CA GLY A 62 3.88 -9.19 18.20
C GLY A 62 2.78 -8.64 17.28
N THR A 63 1.53 -8.86 17.67
CA THR A 63 0.35 -8.49 16.86
C THR A 63 -0.29 -7.22 17.39
N ILE A 64 -0.39 -6.22 16.52
CA ILE A 64 -1.15 -4.99 16.75
C ILE A 64 -2.52 -5.17 16.12
N TYR A 65 -3.57 -4.67 16.76
CA TYR A 65 -4.92 -4.74 16.20
C TYR A 65 -5.43 -3.35 15.87
N GLY A 66 -6.04 -3.20 14.69
CA GLY A 66 -6.76 -1.99 14.33
C GLY A 66 -7.86 -1.70 15.35
N THR A 67 -7.95 -0.46 15.81
CA THR A 67 -8.95 -0.06 16.81
C THR A 67 -10.32 0.13 16.18
N ASN A 68 -11.38 0.06 16.97
CA ASN A 68 -12.70 0.51 16.54
C ASN A 68 -12.70 2.04 16.43
N ILE A 69 -13.04 2.59 15.26
CA ILE A 69 -13.13 4.04 15.01
C ILE A 69 -14.54 4.46 14.58
N THR A 70 -15.54 3.66 14.91
CA THR A 70 -16.96 4.04 14.79
C THR A 70 -17.35 5.05 15.88
N PRO A 71 -18.53 5.69 15.80
CA PRO A 71 -19.00 6.68 16.79
C PRO A 71 -19.42 6.09 18.14
N SER A 72 -19.05 4.82 18.44
CA SER A 72 -19.25 4.24 19.76
C SER A 72 -18.58 5.10 20.83
N LYS A 73 -19.35 5.48 21.85
CA LYS A 73 -18.86 6.28 22.99
C LYS A 73 -17.99 5.46 23.95
N LYS A 74 -18.14 4.14 23.94
CA LYS A 74 -17.45 3.23 24.87
C LYS A 74 -16.25 2.55 24.22
N HIS A 75 -16.40 2.13 22.96
CA HIS A 75 -15.41 1.29 22.27
C HIS A 75 -14.76 1.98 21.07
N GLY A 76 -15.32 3.08 20.57
CA GLY A 76 -14.86 3.82 19.40
C GLY A 76 -14.40 5.24 19.70
N ILE A 77 -14.58 6.13 18.71
CA ILE A 77 -14.16 7.54 18.77
C ILE A 77 -15.31 8.50 19.11
N GLY A 78 -16.48 8.01 19.53
CA GLY A 78 -17.68 8.84 19.75
C GLY A 78 -17.57 9.92 20.82
N LEU A 79 -16.50 9.93 21.62
CA LEU A 79 -16.20 10.96 22.62
C LEU A 79 -15.00 11.85 22.24
N TYR A 80 -14.37 11.62 21.09
CA TYR A 80 -13.27 12.47 20.61
C TYR A 80 -13.83 13.81 20.17
N SER A 81 -13.22 14.90 20.63
CA SER A 81 -13.37 16.20 19.96
C SER A 81 -12.60 16.20 18.63
N ASP A 82 -12.85 17.20 17.78
CA ASP A 82 -12.11 17.35 16.53
C ASP A 82 -10.62 17.63 16.79
N ASP A 83 -10.28 18.34 17.87
CA ASP A 83 -8.89 18.56 18.29
C ASP A 83 -8.22 17.27 18.77
N GLU A 84 -8.93 16.44 19.55
CA GLU A 84 -8.42 15.16 20.02
C GLU A 84 -8.25 14.16 18.87
N PHE A 85 -9.16 14.17 17.89
CA PHE A 85 -9.04 13.35 16.69
C PHE A 85 -7.86 13.78 15.82
N PHE A 86 -7.71 15.10 15.61
CA PHE A 86 -6.55 15.66 14.91
C PHE A 86 -5.23 15.29 15.59
N ALA A 87 -5.13 15.43 16.92
CA ALA A 87 -3.93 15.04 17.67
C ALA A 87 -3.66 13.52 17.62
N ALA A 88 -4.70 12.68 17.57
CA ALA A 88 -4.53 11.25 17.38
C ALA A 88 -3.94 10.92 16.01
N LEU A 89 -4.44 11.54 14.94
CA LEU A 89 -3.94 11.33 13.58
C LEU A 89 -2.54 11.89 13.36
N THR A 90 -2.28 13.12 13.83
CA THR A 90 -1.07 13.88 13.46
C THR A 90 0.06 13.80 14.47
N GLU A 91 -0.25 13.51 15.73
CA GLU A 91 0.72 13.46 16.82
C GLU A 91 0.79 12.08 17.50
N GLY A 92 -0.08 11.14 17.12
CA GLY A 92 -0.17 9.83 17.74
C GLY A 92 -0.69 9.87 19.18
N LYS A 93 -1.40 10.93 19.59
CA LYS A 93 -1.89 11.12 20.97
C LYS A 93 -3.35 10.74 21.10
N ARG A 94 -3.65 9.72 21.90
CA ARG A 94 -5.03 9.29 22.17
C ARG A 94 -5.71 10.24 23.15
N ARG A 95 -7.04 10.26 23.14
CA ARG A 95 -7.88 11.00 24.09
C ARG A 95 -7.60 10.67 25.56
N ASP A 96 -7.22 9.42 25.86
CA ASP A 96 -6.88 8.99 27.24
C ASP A 96 -5.44 9.38 27.66
N GLY A 97 -4.73 10.15 26.82
CA GLY A 97 -3.37 10.63 27.07
C GLY A 97 -2.28 9.61 26.71
N ALA A 98 -2.64 8.39 26.30
CA ALA A 98 -1.66 7.39 25.86
C ALA A 98 -1.21 7.63 24.42
N ASN A 99 0.02 7.24 24.09
CA ASN A 99 0.51 7.25 22.70
C ASN A 99 -0.03 6.05 21.91
N LEU A 100 -0.30 6.28 20.62
CA LEU A 100 -0.53 5.23 19.62
C LEU A 100 0.78 4.53 19.29
N TYR A 101 0.67 3.24 18.97
CA TYR A 101 1.80 2.52 18.38
C TYR A 101 2.06 3.06 16.96
N PRO A 102 3.32 3.14 16.50
CA PRO A 102 3.67 3.61 15.16
C PRO A 102 3.12 2.78 14.00
N ALA A 103 2.39 1.70 14.27
CA ALA A 103 1.59 1.01 13.26
C ALA A 103 0.44 1.88 12.73
N MET A 104 -0.05 2.84 13.53
CA MET A 104 -0.84 3.94 12.99
C MET A 104 0.15 4.95 12.37
N PRO A 105 0.03 5.31 11.07
CA PRO A 105 1.05 6.10 10.37
C PRO A 105 0.95 7.60 10.69
N TYR A 106 0.90 7.97 11.97
CA TYR A 106 0.83 9.37 12.39
C TYR A 106 2.07 10.18 12.00
N THR A 107 3.21 9.51 11.78
CA THR A 107 4.44 10.12 11.23
C THR A 107 4.34 10.49 9.76
N SER A 108 3.38 9.91 9.04
CA SER A 108 3.02 10.29 7.68
C SER A 108 1.87 11.32 7.70
N TYR A 109 0.88 11.14 8.58
CA TYR A 109 -0.26 12.05 8.72
C TYR A 109 0.02 13.38 9.41
N HIS A 110 1.18 13.61 10.02
CA HIS A 110 1.49 14.86 10.74
C HIS A 110 1.39 16.13 9.89
N LEU A 111 1.37 15.99 8.55
CA LEU A 111 1.18 17.08 7.59
C LEU A 111 -0.23 17.17 7.03
N MET A 112 -1.16 16.36 7.54
CA MET A 112 -2.57 16.44 7.19
C MET A 112 -3.11 17.81 7.61
N PRO A 113 -3.70 18.59 6.68
CA PRO A 113 -4.37 19.82 7.02
C PRO A 113 -5.51 19.57 8.00
N ARG A 114 -5.73 20.52 8.92
CA ARG A 114 -6.82 20.45 9.91
C ARG A 114 -8.18 20.17 9.25
N ALA A 115 -8.49 20.89 8.17
CA ALA A 115 -9.75 20.73 7.44
C ALA A 115 -9.97 19.30 6.89
N ASP A 116 -8.89 18.60 6.52
CA ASP A 116 -8.98 17.23 6.01
C ASP A 116 -9.26 16.23 7.15
N SER A 117 -8.61 16.42 8.31
CA SER A 117 -8.90 15.63 9.51
C SER A 117 -10.33 15.84 10.01
N ASP A 118 -10.82 17.09 10.02
CA ASP A 118 -12.19 17.41 10.43
C ASP A 118 -13.22 16.77 9.48
N ALA A 119 -12.95 16.78 8.18
CA ALA A 119 -13.80 16.12 7.18
C ALA A 119 -13.83 14.60 7.38
N ILE A 120 -12.68 13.96 7.58
CA ILE A 120 -12.61 12.53 7.91
C ILE A 120 -13.41 12.23 9.19
N HIS A 121 -13.24 13.05 10.23
CA HIS A 121 -13.98 12.86 11.48
C HIS A 121 -15.49 12.99 11.30
N ALA A 122 -15.94 13.97 10.50
CA ALA A 122 -17.35 14.15 10.16
C ALA A 122 -17.91 12.93 9.41
N TYR A 123 -17.17 12.36 8.47
CA TYR A 123 -17.54 11.13 7.78
C TYR A 123 -17.60 9.92 8.72
N LEU A 124 -16.60 9.72 9.59
CA LEU A 124 -16.64 8.61 10.55
C LEU A 124 -17.82 8.71 11.53
N LYS A 125 -18.26 9.93 11.86
CA LYS A 125 -19.46 10.20 12.68
C LYS A 125 -20.77 9.75 12.04
N THR A 126 -20.80 9.42 10.74
CA THR A 126 -22.03 8.96 10.06
C THR A 126 -22.27 7.45 10.17
N PHE A 127 -21.30 6.68 10.69
CA PHE A 127 -21.44 5.23 10.83
C PHE A 127 -22.28 4.85 12.04
N GLU A 128 -22.91 3.68 11.95
CA GLU A 128 -23.55 3.05 13.11
C GLU A 128 -22.51 2.76 14.21
N PRO A 129 -22.79 3.14 15.48
CA PRO A 129 -21.91 2.82 16.59
C PRO A 129 -21.80 1.31 16.81
N ILE A 130 -20.59 0.76 16.66
CA ILE A 130 -20.35 -0.66 16.93
C ILE A 130 -19.84 -0.84 18.36
N GLU A 131 -20.67 -1.43 19.21
CA GLU A 131 -20.38 -1.66 20.63
C GLU A 131 -19.56 -2.94 20.87
N ARG A 132 -18.40 -3.02 20.22
CA ARG A 132 -17.45 -4.13 20.37
C ARG A 132 -16.04 -3.60 20.59
N PRO A 133 -15.32 -4.07 21.62
CA PRO A 133 -13.90 -3.73 21.77
C PRO A 133 -13.08 -4.42 20.68
N ALA A 134 -12.07 -3.72 20.16
CA ALA A 134 -11.03 -4.37 19.37
C ALA A 134 -10.21 -5.32 20.29
N PRO A 135 -9.64 -6.41 19.75
CA PRO A 135 -8.72 -7.26 20.50
C PRO A 135 -7.54 -6.45 21.07
N VAL A 136 -7.02 -6.90 22.22
CA VAL A 136 -5.90 -6.21 22.88
C VAL A 136 -4.62 -6.49 22.11
N THR A 137 -3.90 -5.42 21.76
CA THR A 137 -2.56 -5.50 21.15
C THR A 137 -1.60 -6.25 22.08
N SER A 138 -0.93 -7.26 21.54
CA SER A 138 0.02 -8.11 22.27
C SER A 138 1.40 -7.92 21.66
N LEU A 139 2.29 -7.26 22.40
CA LEU A 139 3.68 -7.02 22.00
C LEU A 139 4.64 -7.64 23.02
N SER A 140 5.80 -8.07 22.55
CA SER A 140 6.89 -8.57 23.38
C SER A 140 7.59 -7.42 24.13
N PHE A 141 8.14 -7.70 25.30
CA PHE A 141 8.99 -6.75 26.02
C PHE A 141 10.25 -6.41 25.18
N PRO A 142 10.71 -5.15 25.13
CA PRO A 142 10.19 -3.96 25.83
C PRO A 142 9.09 -3.18 25.07
N PHE A 143 8.67 -3.64 23.90
CA PHE A 143 7.73 -2.93 23.01
C PHE A 143 6.30 -2.82 23.57
N ASN A 144 5.95 -3.62 24.56
CA ASN A 144 4.70 -3.48 25.33
C ASN A 144 4.69 -2.27 26.29
N VAL A 145 5.86 -1.69 26.60
CA VAL A 145 5.97 -0.56 27.54
C VAL A 145 5.75 0.75 26.80
N ARG A 146 4.52 1.28 26.86
CA ARG A 146 4.13 2.52 26.17
C ARG A 146 4.95 3.76 26.53
N MET A 147 5.60 3.81 27.70
CA MET A 147 6.50 4.93 28.04
C MET A 147 7.76 4.98 27.15
N GLY A 148 8.23 3.82 26.65
CA GLY A 148 9.33 3.77 25.68
C GLY A 148 8.96 4.43 24.34
N LEU A 149 7.66 4.43 23.98
CA LEU A 149 7.17 5.11 22.77
C LEU A 149 7.28 6.63 22.89
N THR A 150 7.21 7.22 24.07
CA THR A 150 7.43 8.68 24.22
C THR A 150 8.86 9.06 23.83
N GLY A 151 9.85 8.24 24.23
CA GLY A 151 11.25 8.41 23.80
C GLY A 151 11.43 8.15 22.30
N TRP A 152 10.77 7.13 21.76
CA TRP A 152 10.77 6.84 20.31
C TRP A 152 10.15 7.99 19.51
N ASN A 153 8.99 8.51 19.90
CA ASN A 153 8.31 9.63 19.24
C ASN A 153 9.16 10.91 19.29
N MET A 154 9.88 11.14 20.39
CA MET A 154 10.80 12.28 20.51
C MET A 154 11.99 12.16 19.54
N LEU A 155 12.46 10.94 19.27
CA LEU A 155 13.60 10.66 18.41
C LEU A 155 13.25 10.52 16.92
N TYR A 156 12.06 10.01 16.59
CA TYR A 156 11.68 9.62 15.22
C TYR A 156 10.34 10.21 14.75
N GLY A 157 9.51 10.72 15.66
CA GLY A 157 8.14 11.13 15.37
C GLY A 157 8.00 12.46 14.61
N LYS A 158 9.08 13.25 14.49
CA LYS A 158 9.07 14.58 13.86
C LYS A 158 9.91 14.66 12.58
N ASP A 159 10.44 13.54 12.10
CA ASP A 159 11.53 13.58 11.13
C ASP A 159 11.09 13.51 9.68
N LEU A 160 9.80 13.29 9.40
CA LEU A 160 9.27 13.43 8.05
C LEU A 160 9.05 14.92 7.74
N LYS A 161 10.15 15.67 7.70
CA LYS A 161 10.16 16.97 7.02
C LYS A 161 10.01 16.63 5.55
N LEU A 162 8.94 17.09 4.89
CA LEU A 162 8.89 17.08 3.43
C LEU A 162 10.16 17.81 2.99
N ALA A 163 11.12 17.06 2.46
CA ALA A 163 12.28 17.66 1.87
C ALA A 163 11.75 18.66 0.83
N PRO A 164 12.26 19.90 0.77
CA PRO A 164 11.91 20.82 -0.30
C PRO A 164 12.10 20.09 -1.62
N THR A 165 10.99 19.81 -2.28
CA THR A 165 10.97 18.91 -3.43
C THR A 165 11.67 19.59 -4.60
N GLU A 166 12.39 18.82 -5.42
CA GLU A 166 12.94 19.34 -6.68
C GLU A 166 11.81 19.77 -7.64
N GLY A 167 10.66 19.10 -7.57
CA GLY A 167 9.43 19.46 -8.28
C GLY A 167 8.68 20.61 -7.62
N LYS A 168 8.24 21.58 -8.44
CA LYS A 168 7.56 22.82 -7.99
C LYS A 168 6.12 22.93 -8.45
N SER A 169 5.66 22.07 -9.36
CA SER A 169 4.31 22.16 -9.91
C SER A 169 3.25 21.86 -8.86
N GLU A 170 2.04 22.39 -9.06
CA GLU A 170 0.91 22.08 -8.18
C GLU A 170 0.53 20.59 -8.23
N ALA A 171 0.70 19.94 -9.39
CA ALA A 171 0.52 18.50 -9.52
C ALA A 171 1.54 17.73 -8.68
N PHE A 172 2.80 18.15 -8.67
CA PHE A 172 3.84 17.53 -7.85
C PHE A 172 3.54 17.66 -6.35
N LYS A 173 3.17 18.86 -5.87
CA LYS A 173 2.78 19.08 -4.46
C LYS A 173 1.55 18.28 -4.06
N ARG A 174 0.54 18.23 -4.95
CA ARG A 174 -0.66 17.42 -4.71
C ARG A 174 -0.30 15.94 -4.64
N GLY A 175 0.52 15.45 -5.56
CA GLY A 175 1.00 14.07 -5.58
C GLY A 175 1.80 13.72 -4.33
N GLN A 176 2.66 14.64 -3.86
CA GLN A 176 3.38 14.49 -2.61
C GLN A 176 2.41 14.28 -1.44
N TYR A 177 1.39 15.12 -1.31
CA TYR A 177 0.39 14.98 -0.26
C TYR A 177 -0.35 13.63 -0.37
N MET A 178 -0.72 13.20 -1.58
CA MET A 178 -1.41 11.92 -1.79
C MET A 178 -0.52 10.70 -1.49
N VAL A 179 0.78 10.75 -1.79
CA VAL A 179 1.72 9.62 -1.61
C VAL A 179 2.32 9.58 -0.21
N ASP A 180 2.77 10.73 0.29
CA ASP A 180 3.55 10.82 1.54
C ASP A 180 2.65 10.91 2.77
N VAL A 181 1.52 11.60 2.64
CA VAL A 181 0.63 11.90 3.78
C VAL A 181 -0.54 10.93 3.78
N LEU A 182 -1.44 11.02 2.79
CA LEU A 182 -2.64 10.19 2.76
C LEU A 182 -2.29 8.71 2.51
N GLY A 183 -1.66 8.39 1.38
CA GLY A 183 -1.33 7.01 1.02
C GLY A 183 -0.15 6.41 1.78
N HIS A 184 0.55 7.20 2.60
CA HIS A 184 1.67 6.79 3.48
C HIS A 184 2.61 5.75 2.84
N CYS A 185 2.91 5.90 1.54
CA CYS A 185 3.57 4.85 0.74
C CYS A 185 4.99 4.57 1.26
N GLY A 186 5.60 5.58 1.90
CA GLY A 186 6.91 5.48 2.53
C GLY A 186 6.97 4.43 3.64
N GLU A 187 5.85 4.14 4.33
CA GLU A 187 5.82 3.19 5.44
C GLU A 187 6.17 1.75 5.01
N CYS A 188 5.92 1.42 3.73
CA CYS A 188 6.28 0.14 3.11
C CYS A 188 7.51 0.27 2.19
N HIS A 189 7.59 1.36 1.43
CA HIS A 189 8.62 1.54 0.40
C HIS A 189 9.91 2.20 0.92
N THR A 190 10.09 2.35 2.23
CA THR A 190 11.32 2.82 2.87
C THR A 190 11.87 1.73 3.78
N PRO A 191 13.18 1.44 3.75
CA PRO A 191 13.75 0.42 4.62
C PRO A 191 13.66 0.87 6.08
N ARG A 192 13.43 -0.05 7.01
CA ARG A 192 13.36 0.22 8.44
C ARG A 192 14.65 -0.23 9.14
N GLY A 193 15.14 0.58 10.07
CA GLY A 193 16.26 0.24 10.97
C GLY A 193 15.74 -0.36 12.29
N LEU A 194 16.64 -0.72 13.20
CA LEU A 194 16.26 -0.99 14.59
C LEU A 194 16.05 0.35 15.32
N PRO A 195 14.96 0.54 16.10
CA PRO A 195 13.95 -0.43 16.56
C PRO A 195 12.60 -0.39 15.77
N GLY A 196 12.64 -0.36 14.44
CA GLY A 196 11.45 -0.36 13.56
C GLY A 196 11.13 0.97 12.88
N ALA A 197 11.95 2.00 13.10
CA ALA A 197 11.80 3.31 12.47
C ALA A 197 12.25 3.29 11.00
N MET A 198 11.61 4.11 10.15
CA MET A 198 12.04 4.30 8.76
C MET A 198 13.43 4.95 8.69
N GLN A 199 14.30 4.44 7.82
CA GLN A 199 15.57 5.07 7.46
C GLN A 199 15.29 6.19 6.44
N LEU A 200 15.01 7.40 6.93
CA LEU A 200 14.58 8.52 6.09
C LEU A 200 15.65 9.02 5.12
N ASP A 201 16.93 8.72 5.37
CA ASP A 201 18.04 8.93 4.43
C ASP A 201 17.95 8.01 3.20
N LYS A 202 17.20 6.91 3.30
CA LYS A 202 16.92 5.93 2.23
C LYS A 202 15.44 5.90 1.86
N ARG A 203 14.77 7.05 2.04
CA ARG A 203 13.35 7.21 1.75
C ARG A 203 13.00 6.72 0.35
N MET A 204 11.95 5.90 0.24
CA MET A 204 11.43 5.35 -1.01
C MET A 204 12.39 4.44 -1.80
N THR A 205 13.52 3.99 -1.23
CA THR A 205 14.46 3.07 -1.93
C THR A 205 14.02 1.60 -1.88
N GLY A 206 12.87 1.31 -1.29
CA GLY A 206 12.31 -0.03 -1.11
C GLY A 206 12.52 -0.59 0.31
N GLY A 207 11.60 -1.45 0.73
CA GLY A 207 11.57 -2.04 2.07
C GLY A 207 11.08 -3.49 2.02
N VAL A 208 11.39 -4.28 3.06
CA VAL A 208 10.95 -5.68 3.14
C VAL A 208 9.84 -5.80 4.17
N LEU A 209 8.71 -6.36 3.75
CA LEU A 209 7.54 -6.63 4.60
C LEU A 209 7.09 -8.06 4.36
N ASN A 210 6.93 -8.84 5.44
CA ASN A 210 6.42 -10.21 5.39
C ASN A 210 7.14 -11.11 4.37
N GLY A 211 8.46 -10.89 4.19
CA GLY A 211 9.27 -11.64 3.23
C GLY A 211 9.08 -11.24 1.76
N TYR A 212 8.35 -10.16 1.49
CA TYR A 212 8.24 -9.52 0.18
C TYR A 212 8.98 -8.19 0.18
N LEU A 213 9.60 -7.85 -0.94
CA LEU A 213 10.19 -6.55 -1.21
C LEU A 213 9.12 -5.60 -1.76
N ALA A 214 8.78 -4.55 -1.02
CA ALA A 214 8.17 -3.34 -1.58
C ALA A 214 9.25 -2.60 -2.39
N PRO A 215 9.15 -2.54 -3.74
CA PRO A 215 10.23 -2.04 -4.58
C PRO A 215 10.52 -0.55 -4.36
N SER A 216 11.71 -0.08 -4.74
CA SER A 216 12.00 1.36 -4.77
C SER A 216 10.97 2.14 -5.60
N LEU A 217 10.48 3.27 -5.09
CA LEU A 217 9.59 4.19 -5.80
C LEU A 217 10.35 5.43 -6.34
N LEU A 218 11.68 5.41 -6.33
CA LEU A 218 12.46 6.48 -6.95
C LEU A 218 12.21 6.52 -8.46
N ALA A 219 12.14 7.73 -9.03
CA ALA A 219 11.83 7.96 -10.45
C ALA A 219 12.74 7.16 -11.40
N THR A 220 14.05 7.13 -11.13
CA THR A 220 15.04 6.37 -11.92
C THR A 220 14.78 4.87 -11.88
N ASP A 221 14.38 4.35 -10.72
CA ASP A 221 14.18 2.91 -10.51
C ASP A 221 12.85 2.46 -11.11
N LEU A 222 11.81 3.29 -11.01
CA LEU A 222 10.54 3.11 -11.70
C LEU A 222 10.76 3.10 -13.22
N ALA A 223 11.44 4.11 -13.77
CA ALA A 223 11.75 4.17 -15.20
C ALA A 223 12.63 2.99 -15.65
N ALA A 224 13.62 2.58 -14.85
CA ALA A 224 14.44 1.40 -15.11
C ALA A 224 13.62 0.10 -15.15
N ARG A 225 12.43 0.06 -14.53
CA ARG A 225 11.48 -1.05 -14.60
C ARG A 225 10.36 -0.85 -15.64
N GLY A 226 10.46 0.19 -16.45
CA GLY A 226 9.57 0.44 -17.59
C GLY A 226 8.33 1.25 -17.24
N TRP A 227 8.27 1.87 -16.06
CA TRP A 227 7.14 2.72 -15.66
C TRP A 227 7.22 4.11 -16.29
N ASN A 228 6.07 4.63 -16.71
CA ASN A 228 5.86 6.02 -17.12
C ASN A 228 4.60 6.57 -16.42
N HIS A 229 4.28 7.85 -16.62
CA HIS A 229 3.13 8.49 -15.96
C HIS A 229 1.81 7.77 -16.24
N GLN A 230 1.53 7.44 -17.50
CA GLN A 230 0.28 6.81 -17.90
C GLN A 230 0.11 5.42 -17.27
N ASP A 231 1.16 4.60 -17.38
CA ASP A 231 1.14 3.24 -16.85
C ASP A 231 1.00 3.24 -15.33
N LEU A 232 1.69 4.15 -14.64
CA LEU A 232 1.62 4.25 -13.18
C LEU A 232 0.26 4.74 -12.70
N SER A 233 -0.34 5.76 -13.34
CA SER A 233 -1.71 6.18 -13.01
C SER A 233 -2.73 5.09 -13.31
N SER A 234 -2.59 4.38 -14.43
CA SER A 234 -3.45 3.23 -14.77
C SER A 234 -3.32 2.11 -13.74
N PHE A 235 -2.10 1.80 -13.32
CA PHE A 235 -1.84 0.78 -12.31
C PHE A 235 -2.47 1.13 -10.97
N LEU A 236 -2.34 2.38 -10.52
CA LEU A 236 -2.98 2.86 -9.29
C LEU A 236 -4.52 2.82 -9.39
N LYS A 237 -5.09 3.15 -10.56
CA LYS A 237 -6.55 3.14 -10.77
C LYS A 237 -7.14 1.75 -10.86
N HIS A 238 -6.52 0.88 -11.65
CA HIS A 238 -7.08 -0.39 -12.09
C HIS A 238 -6.45 -1.59 -11.38
N GLY A 239 -5.38 -1.38 -10.62
CA GLY A 239 -4.60 -2.43 -9.97
C GLY A 239 -3.73 -3.22 -10.94
N MET A 240 -3.65 -2.81 -12.21
CA MET A 240 -2.92 -3.52 -13.26
C MET A 240 -2.39 -2.62 -14.38
N SER A 241 -1.29 -3.06 -14.99
CA SER A 241 -0.61 -2.43 -16.12
C SER A 241 0.21 -3.49 -16.88
N ALA A 242 0.87 -3.11 -17.97
CA ALA A 242 1.80 -3.98 -18.67
C ALA A 242 2.96 -4.46 -17.77
N GLN A 243 3.31 -3.68 -16.75
CA GLN A 243 4.37 -3.97 -15.80
C GLN A 243 3.92 -4.93 -14.68
N GLY A 244 2.65 -5.34 -14.62
CA GLY A 244 2.13 -6.31 -13.67
C GLY A 244 0.84 -5.87 -12.96
N THR A 245 0.46 -6.63 -11.93
CA THR A 245 -0.72 -6.39 -11.08
C THR A 245 -0.31 -6.05 -9.64
N MET A 246 -1.21 -5.40 -8.90
CA MET A 246 -1.11 -5.28 -7.45
C MET A 246 -1.51 -6.61 -6.81
N PHE A 247 -0.57 -7.20 -6.07
CA PHE A 247 -0.77 -8.47 -5.35
C PHE A 247 -0.22 -8.36 -3.93
N ASN A 248 -0.56 -9.34 -3.09
CA ASN A 248 -0.17 -9.39 -1.69
C ASN A 248 -0.50 -8.06 -0.97
N GLU A 249 0.44 -7.47 -0.21
CA GLU A 249 0.22 -6.23 0.56
C GLU A 249 -0.26 -5.03 -0.27
N MET A 250 0.03 -4.97 -1.58
CA MET A 250 -0.44 -3.89 -2.44
C MET A 250 -1.89 -4.09 -2.91
N PHE A 251 -2.42 -5.30 -2.86
CA PHE A 251 -3.79 -5.55 -3.31
C PHE A 251 -4.84 -4.89 -2.40
N PRO A 252 -4.76 -4.96 -1.06
CA PRO A 252 -5.62 -4.19 -0.18
C PRO A 252 -5.54 -2.68 -0.41
N VAL A 253 -4.35 -2.13 -0.66
CA VAL A 253 -4.17 -0.70 -0.98
C VAL A 253 -4.96 -0.32 -2.22
N PHE A 254 -4.90 -1.14 -3.27
CA PHE A 254 -5.75 -0.94 -4.44
C PHE A 254 -7.24 -1.09 -4.11
N HIS A 255 -7.60 -2.19 -3.44
CA HIS A 255 -8.99 -2.57 -3.23
C HIS A 255 -9.75 -1.56 -2.34
N ASN A 256 -9.08 -1.03 -1.33
CA ASN A 256 -9.69 -0.17 -0.33
C ASN A 256 -9.47 1.33 -0.63
N SER A 257 -8.36 1.69 -1.28
CA SER A 257 -7.94 3.08 -1.50
C SER A 257 -7.83 3.46 -2.97
N THR A 258 -6.77 3.07 -3.69
CA THR A 258 -6.35 3.80 -4.90
C THR A 258 -7.37 3.72 -6.04
N GLN A 259 -8.15 2.64 -6.14
CA GLN A 259 -9.20 2.51 -7.15
C GLN A 259 -10.37 3.51 -6.98
N ARG A 260 -10.45 4.16 -5.81
CA ARG A 260 -11.49 5.14 -5.46
C ARG A 260 -11.03 6.58 -5.66
N LEU A 261 -9.76 6.79 -6.00
CA LEU A 261 -9.19 8.11 -6.19
C LEU A 261 -9.59 8.70 -7.54
N SER A 262 -9.62 10.02 -7.59
CA SER A 262 -9.90 10.75 -8.82
C SER A 262 -8.72 10.68 -9.80
N ASP A 263 -9.01 10.73 -11.10
CA ASP A 263 -7.97 10.73 -12.14
C ASP A 263 -6.93 11.84 -11.97
N PRO A 264 -7.31 13.09 -11.60
CA PRO A 264 -6.33 14.13 -11.30
C PRO A 264 -5.39 13.78 -10.16
N ASP A 265 -5.87 13.14 -9.09
CA ASP A 265 -5.01 12.76 -7.96
C ASP A 265 -4.10 11.58 -8.33
N LEU A 266 -4.59 10.61 -9.09
CA LEU A 266 -3.78 9.50 -9.60
C LEU A 266 -2.69 9.98 -10.57
N ALA A 267 -2.98 10.98 -11.39
CA ALA A 267 -1.99 11.65 -12.24
C ALA A 267 -0.98 12.46 -11.42
N ALA A 268 -1.44 13.16 -10.37
CA ALA A 268 -0.57 13.87 -9.45
C ALA A 268 0.38 12.92 -8.70
N MET A 269 -0.11 11.78 -8.22
CA MET A 269 0.71 10.73 -7.60
C MET A 269 1.80 10.22 -8.56
N ALA A 270 1.45 9.95 -9.81
CA ALA A 270 2.43 9.55 -10.82
C ALA A 270 3.46 10.66 -11.10
N THR A 271 3.03 11.92 -11.17
CA THR A 271 3.91 13.10 -11.33
C THR A 271 4.88 13.24 -10.16
N PHE A 272 4.43 12.99 -8.93
CA PHE A 272 5.30 13.04 -7.76
C PHE A 272 6.37 11.95 -7.77
N LEU A 273 5.97 10.71 -8.09
CA LEU A 273 6.86 9.54 -8.06
C LEU A 273 7.88 9.52 -9.20
N LEU A 274 7.49 9.97 -10.39
CA LEU A 274 8.35 9.98 -11.58
C LEU A 274 8.98 11.35 -11.87
N GLY A 275 8.46 12.42 -11.27
CA GLY A 275 8.90 13.79 -11.48
C GLY A 275 8.07 14.53 -12.54
N ASP A 276 8.13 15.88 -12.53
CA ASP A 276 7.51 16.71 -13.56
C ASP A 276 8.03 16.36 -14.98
N GLN A 277 9.28 15.90 -15.06
CA GLN A 277 9.93 15.42 -16.28
C GLN A 277 10.46 14.00 -16.02
N PRO A 278 9.69 12.97 -16.37
CA PRO A 278 10.05 11.60 -16.02
C PRO A 278 11.24 11.11 -16.84
N PRO A 279 12.18 10.33 -16.26
CA PRO A 279 13.17 9.61 -17.03
C PRO A 279 12.51 8.68 -18.04
N ALA A 280 13.19 8.39 -19.15
CA ALA A 280 12.65 7.50 -20.18
C ALA A 280 12.47 6.06 -19.63
N ALA A 281 11.26 5.52 -19.79
CA ALA A 281 10.95 4.16 -19.40
C ALA A 281 11.79 3.15 -20.20
N LYS A 282 12.51 2.27 -19.49
CA LYS A 282 13.37 1.25 -20.10
C LYS A 282 12.53 0.09 -20.66
N VAL A 283 12.51 -0.02 -21.98
CA VAL A 283 11.99 -1.21 -22.67
C VAL A 283 13.04 -2.32 -22.61
N VAL A 284 12.63 -3.54 -22.29
CA VAL A 284 13.48 -4.74 -22.33
C VAL A 284 13.10 -5.53 -23.57
N ALA A 285 14.09 -5.90 -24.38
CA ALA A 285 13.91 -6.81 -25.49
C ALA A 285 13.99 -8.25 -24.99
N ASP A 286 13.19 -9.12 -25.59
CA ASP A 286 13.25 -10.56 -25.31
C ASP A 286 14.61 -11.12 -25.73
N VAL A 287 15.19 -11.97 -24.90
CA VAL A 287 16.47 -12.64 -25.19
C VAL A 287 16.21 -13.97 -25.91
N PRO A 288 16.79 -14.20 -27.11
CA PRO A 288 16.64 -15.48 -27.82
C PRO A 288 17.11 -16.66 -26.98
N PHE A 289 16.42 -17.80 -27.09
CA PHE A 289 16.69 -19.01 -26.29
C PHE A 289 18.17 -19.46 -26.36
N GLU A 290 18.78 -19.34 -27.54
CA GLU A 290 20.16 -19.74 -27.79
C GLU A 290 21.16 -18.92 -26.97
N GLN A 291 20.81 -17.68 -26.63
CA GLN A 291 21.63 -16.74 -25.87
C GLN A 291 21.43 -16.85 -24.36
N LEU A 292 20.45 -17.63 -23.90
CA LEU A 292 20.22 -17.85 -22.48
C LEU A 292 21.34 -18.71 -21.86
N GLY A 293 21.57 -18.48 -20.57
CA GLY A 293 22.46 -19.30 -19.75
C GLY A 293 21.98 -20.75 -19.61
N ALA A 294 22.87 -21.65 -19.18
CA ALA A 294 22.57 -23.08 -19.10
C ALA A 294 21.45 -23.38 -18.08
N SER A 295 21.39 -22.61 -16.99
CA SER A 295 20.32 -22.73 -15.98
C SER A 295 18.99 -22.26 -16.55
N ALA A 296 18.95 -21.08 -17.19
CA ALA A 296 17.76 -20.55 -17.85
C ALA A 296 17.23 -21.49 -18.95
N LYS A 297 18.11 -22.15 -19.71
CA LYS A 297 17.71 -23.14 -20.72
C LYS A 297 16.98 -24.34 -20.13
N ARG A 298 17.41 -24.84 -18.98
CA ARG A 298 16.69 -25.90 -18.24
C ARG A 298 15.37 -25.37 -17.67
N GLY A 299 15.37 -24.16 -17.12
CA GLY A 299 14.19 -23.51 -16.55
C GLY A 299 13.06 -23.29 -17.54
N ARG A 300 13.36 -23.11 -18.84
CA ARG A 300 12.34 -23.06 -19.89
C ARG A 300 11.49 -24.33 -19.93
N GLN A 301 12.09 -25.51 -19.71
CA GLN A 301 11.33 -26.76 -19.72
C GLN A 301 10.35 -26.81 -18.54
N ASP A 302 10.79 -26.41 -17.35
CA ASP A 302 9.90 -26.32 -16.18
C ASP A 302 8.76 -25.32 -16.43
N TYR A 303 9.06 -24.16 -17.01
CA TYR A 303 8.05 -23.17 -17.39
C TYR A 303 6.99 -23.74 -18.36
N LEU A 304 7.42 -24.44 -19.40
CA LEU A 304 6.51 -25.05 -20.37
C LEU A 304 5.63 -26.14 -19.73
N ASN A 305 6.19 -26.89 -18.78
CA ASN A 305 5.48 -27.97 -18.11
C ASN A 305 4.39 -27.46 -17.15
N VAL A 306 4.68 -26.39 -16.39
CA VAL A 306 3.81 -26.00 -15.25
C VAL A 306 3.26 -24.57 -15.30
N CYS A 307 3.83 -23.67 -16.10
CA CYS A 307 3.46 -22.24 -16.11
C CYS A 307 2.75 -21.82 -17.41
N ALA A 308 3.21 -22.32 -18.56
CA ALA A 308 2.78 -21.88 -19.89
C ALA A 308 1.28 -22.09 -20.17
N GLY A 309 0.63 -23.04 -19.47
CA GLY A 309 -0.81 -23.25 -19.56
C GLY A 309 -1.63 -21.99 -19.23
N CYS A 310 -1.16 -21.17 -18.29
CA CYS A 310 -1.80 -19.91 -17.90
C CYS A 310 -1.05 -18.69 -18.45
N HIS A 311 0.28 -18.66 -18.36
CA HIS A 311 1.10 -17.50 -18.75
C HIS A 311 1.47 -17.45 -20.24
N ALA A 312 0.92 -18.36 -21.05
CA ALA A 312 1.24 -18.57 -22.47
C ALA A 312 2.70 -19.02 -22.71
N VAL A 313 2.96 -19.57 -23.91
CA VAL A 313 4.23 -20.25 -24.21
C VAL A 313 5.42 -19.30 -24.16
N GLU A 314 5.25 -18.05 -24.57
CA GLU A 314 6.31 -17.07 -24.62
C GLU A 314 6.05 -15.91 -23.65
N GLY A 315 5.31 -16.16 -22.56
CA GLY A 315 5.15 -15.23 -21.44
C GLY A 315 4.19 -14.07 -21.71
N GLU A 316 3.33 -14.16 -22.71
CA GLU A 316 2.37 -13.11 -23.08
C GLU A 316 1.26 -12.92 -22.04
N GLY A 317 1.07 -13.89 -21.15
CA GLY A 317 -0.09 -13.94 -20.26
C GLY A 317 -1.38 -14.28 -21.02
N LYS A 318 -2.48 -14.30 -20.27
CA LYS A 318 -3.82 -14.50 -20.82
C LYS A 318 -4.76 -13.49 -20.17
N PRO A 319 -5.43 -12.62 -20.94
CA PRO A 319 -6.39 -11.67 -20.39
C PRO A 319 -7.39 -12.35 -19.46
N HIS A 320 -7.70 -11.70 -18.34
CA HIS A 320 -8.59 -12.20 -17.28
C HIS A 320 -8.18 -13.51 -16.60
N ILE A 321 -6.98 -14.03 -16.87
CA ILE A 321 -6.50 -15.31 -16.34
C ILE A 321 -5.17 -15.14 -15.61
N ALA A 322 -4.14 -14.67 -16.32
CA ALA A 322 -2.79 -14.58 -15.80
C ALA A 322 -2.04 -13.41 -16.43
N VAL A 323 -1.22 -12.74 -15.63
CA VAL A 323 -0.41 -11.62 -16.07
C VAL A 323 0.64 -12.03 -17.10
N ALA A 324 0.98 -11.10 -17.98
CA ALA A 324 2.16 -11.22 -18.83
C ALA A 324 3.43 -11.26 -17.96
N MET A 325 4.39 -12.08 -18.39
CA MET A 325 5.74 -12.11 -17.84
C MET A 325 6.63 -11.07 -18.54
N ARG A 326 6.40 -10.81 -19.83
CA ARG A 326 7.13 -9.81 -20.60
C ARG A 326 6.98 -8.42 -19.98
N GLY A 327 8.11 -7.80 -19.63
CA GLY A 327 8.13 -6.46 -19.05
C GLY A 327 7.62 -6.37 -17.60
N ASN A 328 7.26 -7.50 -16.98
CA ASN A 328 6.73 -7.53 -15.62
C ASN A 328 7.78 -7.11 -14.59
N THR A 329 7.43 -6.16 -13.72
CA THR A 329 8.30 -5.56 -12.70
C THR A 329 8.96 -6.61 -11.82
N THR A 330 8.23 -7.66 -11.42
CA THR A 330 8.75 -8.71 -10.52
C THR A 330 9.96 -9.45 -11.11
N LEU A 331 9.99 -9.62 -12.43
CA LEU A 331 11.09 -10.29 -13.14
C LEU A 331 12.30 -9.36 -13.32
N ARG A 332 12.08 -8.04 -13.23
CA ARG A 332 13.09 -7.00 -13.45
C ARG A 332 13.78 -6.56 -12.17
N LEU A 333 13.29 -6.93 -10.99
CA LEU A 333 13.91 -6.59 -9.71
C LEU A 333 15.29 -7.23 -9.58
N GLU A 334 16.27 -6.49 -9.07
CA GLU A 334 17.59 -7.05 -8.78
C GLU A 334 17.50 -8.17 -7.75
N ASP A 335 16.77 -7.94 -6.66
CA ASP A 335 16.41 -8.97 -5.69
C ASP A 335 15.30 -9.90 -6.23
N PRO A 336 15.57 -11.20 -6.42
CA PRO A 336 14.62 -12.17 -6.98
C PRO A 336 13.53 -12.63 -6.00
N ARG A 337 13.60 -12.21 -4.73
CA ARG A 337 12.70 -12.67 -3.67
C ARG A 337 11.22 -12.59 -4.03
N ASN A 338 10.75 -11.48 -4.60
CA ASN A 338 9.34 -11.39 -4.96
C ASN A 338 8.93 -12.46 -5.96
N LEU A 339 9.78 -12.74 -6.95
CA LEU A 339 9.50 -13.76 -7.94
C LEU A 339 9.49 -15.15 -7.31
N LEU A 340 10.48 -15.44 -6.46
CA LEU A 340 10.54 -16.69 -5.71
C LEU A 340 9.28 -16.88 -4.85
N ARG A 341 8.92 -15.86 -4.05
CA ARG A 341 7.79 -15.94 -3.12
C ARG A 341 6.45 -16.07 -3.84
N VAL A 342 6.25 -15.37 -4.96
CA VAL A 342 5.05 -15.53 -5.81
C VAL A 342 4.92 -16.96 -6.35
N ILE A 343 6.02 -17.57 -6.81
CA ILE A 343 6.01 -18.96 -7.29
C ILE A 343 5.72 -19.94 -6.15
N GLU A 344 6.32 -19.71 -4.98
CA GLU A 344 6.20 -20.60 -3.83
C GLU A 344 4.84 -20.55 -3.16
N ASP A 345 4.40 -19.35 -2.79
CA ASP A 345 3.16 -19.13 -2.04
C ASP A 345 1.95 -19.21 -2.97
N GLY A 346 2.12 -18.86 -4.25
CA GLY A 346 1.01 -18.64 -5.17
C GLY A 346 0.33 -17.28 -4.92
N ILE A 347 -0.74 -17.03 -5.67
CA ILE A 347 -1.57 -15.83 -5.55
C ILE A 347 -3.03 -16.28 -5.57
N GLY A 348 -3.82 -15.85 -4.60
CA GLY A 348 -5.27 -16.09 -4.60
C GLY A 348 -5.98 -15.43 -5.78
N GLU A 349 -7.27 -15.71 -5.96
CA GLU A 349 -8.07 -15.01 -6.97
C GLU A 349 -8.09 -13.50 -6.65
N GLN A 350 -7.90 -12.66 -7.67
CA GLN A 350 -7.95 -11.22 -7.53
C GLN A 350 -8.93 -10.60 -8.51
N GLN A 351 -9.74 -9.66 -8.03
CA GLN A 351 -10.69 -8.90 -8.84
C GLN A 351 -10.23 -7.45 -8.96
N PHE A 352 -10.31 -6.92 -10.17
CA PHE A 352 -9.87 -5.58 -10.54
C PHE A 352 -11.05 -4.78 -11.14
N VAL A 353 -10.82 -3.50 -11.42
CA VAL A 353 -11.84 -2.62 -12.00
C VAL A 353 -12.26 -3.13 -13.38
N GLY A 354 -13.55 -2.99 -13.73
CA GLY A 354 -14.02 -3.25 -15.09
C GLY A 354 -14.13 -4.74 -15.46
N PHE A 355 -14.47 -5.60 -14.49
CA PHE A 355 -14.60 -7.07 -14.64
C PHE A 355 -13.29 -7.82 -14.90
N GLU A 356 -12.17 -7.11 -14.86
CA GLU A 356 -10.85 -7.70 -14.88
C GLU A 356 -10.64 -8.60 -13.65
N ARG A 357 -10.03 -9.76 -13.87
CA ARG A 357 -9.75 -10.73 -12.80
C ARG A 357 -8.48 -11.50 -13.10
N MET A 358 -7.81 -11.99 -12.08
CA MET A 358 -6.74 -12.97 -12.22
C MET A 358 -7.16 -14.25 -11.53
N GLN A 359 -7.05 -15.37 -12.23
CA GLN A 359 -7.34 -16.68 -11.66
C GLN A 359 -6.29 -17.02 -10.59
N PRO A 360 -6.64 -17.86 -9.60
CA PRO A 360 -5.69 -18.24 -8.58
C PRO A 360 -4.48 -18.94 -9.21
N MET A 361 -3.28 -18.44 -8.88
CA MET A 361 -2.02 -19.08 -9.20
C MET A 361 -1.67 -20.03 -8.04
N PRO A 362 -1.57 -21.35 -8.26
CA PRO A 362 -1.23 -22.27 -7.18
C PRO A 362 0.21 -22.04 -6.71
N GLY A 363 0.47 -22.26 -5.42
CA GLY A 363 1.83 -22.32 -4.89
C GLY A 363 2.58 -23.58 -5.31
N PHE A 364 3.90 -23.44 -5.48
CA PHE A 364 4.82 -24.48 -5.90
C PHE A 364 5.93 -24.80 -4.89
N ALA A 365 5.84 -24.28 -3.65
CA ALA A 365 6.87 -24.45 -2.62
C ALA A 365 7.32 -25.91 -2.42
N ASP A 366 6.36 -26.86 -2.43
CA ASP A 366 6.57 -28.30 -2.22
C ASP A 366 6.55 -29.11 -3.54
N LYS A 367 6.45 -28.44 -4.69
CA LYS A 367 6.29 -29.09 -6.01
C LYS A 367 7.54 -28.99 -6.88
N LEU A 368 8.42 -28.04 -6.60
CA LEU A 368 9.65 -27.81 -7.34
C LEU A 368 10.85 -27.90 -6.39
N SER A 369 11.91 -28.57 -6.82
CA SER A 369 13.17 -28.60 -6.07
C SER A 369 13.84 -27.21 -6.06
N HIS A 370 14.84 -27.01 -5.19
CA HIS A 370 15.61 -25.77 -5.19
C HIS A 370 16.30 -25.52 -6.55
N GLU A 371 16.79 -26.58 -7.19
CA GLU A 371 17.40 -26.54 -8.52
C GLU A 371 16.38 -26.11 -9.58
N GLN A 372 15.19 -26.73 -9.61
CA GLN A 372 14.13 -26.36 -10.55
C GLN A 372 13.66 -24.92 -10.36
N LEU A 373 13.51 -24.48 -9.11
CA LEU A 373 13.18 -23.08 -8.81
C LEU A 373 14.28 -22.13 -9.28
N THR A 374 15.55 -22.47 -9.06
CA THR A 374 16.68 -21.65 -9.51
C THR A 374 16.70 -21.54 -11.03
N ASP A 375 16.55 -22.67 -11.73
CA ASP A 375 16.50 -22.73 -13.18
C ASP A 375 15.32 -21.90 -13.73
N LEU A 376 14.12 -22.04 -13.15
CA LEU A 376 12.94 -21.28 -13.52
C LEU A 376 13.11 -19.76 -13.28
N LEU A 377 13.65 -19.36 -12.12
CA LEU A 377 13.94 -17.95 -11.82
C LEU A 377 14.91 -17.35 -12.84
N ASN A 378 15.99 -18.06 -13.16
CA ASN A 378 16.96 -17.64 -14.16
C ASN A 378 16.33 -17.51 -15.54
N TYR A 379 15.45 -18.43 -15.94
CA TYR A 379 14.73 -18.35 -17.21
C TYR A 379 13.85 -17.10 -17.30
N LEU A 380 12.99 -16.87 -16.31
CA LEU A 380 12.05 -15.74 -16.30
C LEU A 380 12.80 -14.40 -16.30
N ARG A 381 13.84 -14.29 -15.47
CA ARG A 381 14.63 -13.06 -15.30
C ARG A 381 15.50 -12.74 -16.52
N GLN A 382 16.14 -13.74 -17.14
CA GLN A 382 16.94 -13.55 -18.36
C GLN A 382 16.08 -13.35 -19.59
N GLY A 383 15.04 -14.17 -19.77
CA GLY A 383 14.18 -14.13 -20.94
C GLY A 383 13.38 -12.85 -21.05
N TRP A 384 12.79 -12.38 -19.94
CA TRP A 384 11.79 -11.30 -19.94
C TRP A 384 12.06 -10.18 -18.93
N GLY A 385 12.92 -10.41 -17.94
CA GLY A 385 13.27 -9.44 -16.89
C GLY A 385 14.45 -8.53 -17.22
N GLY A 386 15.21 -8.81 -18.29
CA GLY A 386 16.39 -8.03 -18.66
C GLY A 386 17.56 -8.18 -17.66
N GLN A 387 17.56 -9.25 -16.88
CA GLN A 387 18.60 -9.58 -15.89
C GLN A 387 19.55 -10.62 -16.50
N SER A 388 20.85 -10.34 -16.60
CA SER A 388 21.80 -11.26 -17.25
C SER A 388 22.52 -12.21 -16.29
N ALA A 389 22.50 -11.95 -14.99
CA ALA A 389 23.19 -12.76 -14.00
C ALA A 389 22.42 -14.04 -13.67
N GLU A 390 23.13 -15.18 -13.64
CA GLU A 390 22.57 -16.44 -13.13
C GLU A 390 22.65 -16.47 -11.60
N MET A 391 21.53 -16.82 -10.98
CA MET A 391 21.44 -17.17 -9.57
C MET A 391 21.98 -18.58 -9.34
N ALA A 392 22.59 -18.79 -8.17
CA ALA A 392 22.96 -20.11 -7.68
C ALA A 392 21.84 -20.72 -6.83
N VAL A 393 21.85 -22.05 -6.69
CA VAL A 393 20.89 -22.79 -5.83
C VAL A 393 20.97 -22.31 -4.37
N SER A 394 22.16 -21.92 -3.92
CA SER A 394 22.38 -21.35 -2.58
C SER A 394 21.62 -20.05 -2.35
N ASP A 395 21.36 -19.27 -3.41
CA ASP A 395 20.61 -18.01 -3.29
C ASP A 395 19.14 -18.28 -2.97
N VAL A 396 18.54 -19.28 -3.62
CA VAL A 396 17.17 -19.74 -3.32
C VAL A 396 17.07 -20.28 -1.90
N GLN A 397 18.04 -21.10 -1.48
CA GLN A 397 18.09 -21.64 -0.12
C GLN A 397 18.17 -20.53 0.93
N LYS A 398 19.02 -19.53 0.71
CA LYS A 398 19.16 -18.37 1.60
C LYS A 398 17.86 -17.57 1.68
N LEU A 399 17.24 -17.26 0.54
CA LEU A 399 15.98 -16.50 0.51
C LEU A 399 14.83 -17.24 1.20
N ARG A 400 14.78 -18.57 1.10
CA ARG A 400 13.83 -19.41 1.85
C ARG A 400 14.09 -19.35 3.36
N ALA A 401 15.35 -19.38 3.78
CA ALA A 401 15.72 -19.29 5.19
C ALA A 401 15.42 -17.90 5.79
N ASP A 402 15.52 -16.85 4.98
CA ASP A 402 15.22 -15.46 5.38
C ASP A 402 13.70 -15.15 5.40
N ALA A 403 12.84 -16.06 4.91
CA ALA A 403 11.40 -15.86 4.91
C ALA A 403 10.81 -15.97 6.34
N PRO A 404 9.83 -15.13 6.72
CA PRO A 404 9.16 -15.26 8.01
C PRO A 404 8.54 -16.65 8.18
N SER A 405 8.53 -17.18 9.40
CA SER A 405 7.92 -18.49 9.73
C SER A 405 6.45 -18.56 9.27
N ALA A 406 5.97 -19.77 8.99
CA ALA A 406 4.64 -20.04 8.42
C ALA A 406 3.45 -19.45 9.21
N GLU A 407 3.62 -19.09 10.50
CA GLU A 407 2.60 -18.37 11.28
C GLU A 407 2.24 -17.00 10.70
N HIS A 408 3.10 -16.40 9.86
CA HIS A 408 2.84 -15.13 9.15
C HIS A 408 2.06 -15.29 7.84
N LYS A 409 1.79 -16.51 7.37
CA LYS A 409 1.15 -16.76 6.05
C LYS A 409 -0.38 -16.73 6.07
N ALA A 410 -0.99 -16.45 7.23
CA ALA A 410 -2.42 -16.66 7.43
C ALA A 410 -3.26 -15.40 7.17
N HIS A 411 -3.15 -14.73 6.01
CA HIS A 411 -4.14 -13.73 5.58
C HIS A 411 -4.37 -13.74 4.07
#